data_AF-A0A846HNH1-F1
#
_entry.id   AF-A0A846HNH1-F1
#
_cell.length_a   1.000
_cell.length_b   1.000
_cell.length_c   1.000
_cell.angle_alpha   90.00
_cell.angle_beta   90.00
_cell.angle_gamma   90.00
#
_symmetry.space_group_name_H-M   'P 1'
#
loop_
_entity.id
_entity.type
_entity.pdbx_description
1 polymer ?
#
loop_
_entity_poly.entity_id
_entity_poly.type
_entity_poly.pdbx_seq_one_letter_code
_entity_poly.pdbx_strand_id
1 'polypeptide(L)'
;MNQSRPWLRPVLERTDRTDRTQGLSLVAGLLACLMMTPLLGATLEVAEFASLPGNQVEIDLVFSGVPPKPSDFATENPARIAIDFPGAGNQLGRQSIPIGLGVAHSLVAIEASDRTRVVINLTDSAPYTIKTEGNRVRVALNPERAAAVPQAPSRTTGFGPARSTRSAR
;
A
#
# COMPACT_ATOMS: atom_id res chain seq x y z
N MET A 1 -65.11 -82.44 16.50
CA MET A 1 -64.92 -82.39 15.03
C MET A 1 -63.73 -81.47 14.75
N ASN A 2 -62.60 -81.96 14.23
CA ASN A 2 -62.33 -82.12 12.79
C ASN A 2 -62.13 -80.72 12.14
N GLN A 3 -60.98 -80.27 11.63
CA GLN A 3 -60.02 -80.90 10.72
C GLN A 3 -58.73 -80.05 10.63
N SER A 4 -57.61 -80.74 10.39
CA SER A 4 -56.61 -80.53 9.33
C SER A 4 -56.00 -79.15 8.97
N ARG A 5 -54.67 -79.04 9.21
CA ARG A 5 -53.55 -78.83 8.23
C ARG A 5 -53.57 -77.53 7.34
N PRO A 6 -52.52 -77.22 6.55
CA PRO A 6 -51.11 -76.95 6.90
C PRO A 6 -50.49 -75.76 6.07
N TRP A 7 -49.30 -75.26 6.47
CA TRP A 7 -48.34 -74.41 5.70
C TRP A 7 -48.88 -73.07 5.10
N LEU A 8 -48.23 -71.92 5.30
CA LEU A 8 -47.14 -71.41 4.48
C LEU A 8 -46.54 -70.20 5.21
N ARG A 9 -45.23 -70.18 5.44
CA ARG A 9 -44.53 -68.96 5.89
C ARG A 9 -44.14 -68.15 4.65
N PRO A 10 -44.68 -66.94 4.44
CA PRO A 10 -44.00 -65.98 3.58
C PRO A 10 -42.77 -65.47 4.32
N VAL A 11 -41.65 -65.62 3.64
CA VAL A 11 -40.34 -65.11 3.99
C VAL A 11 -40.30 -63.63 3.64
N LEU A 12 -39.53 -62.87 4.43
CA LEU A 12 -39.02 -61.53 4.16
C LEU A 12 -40.06 -60.38 4.16
N GLU A 13 -39.96 -59.55 5.19
CA GLU A 13 -39.43 -58.20 4.95
C GLU A 13 -38.78 -57.75 6.27
N ARG A 14 -37.46 -57.83 6.32
CA ARG A 14 -36.69 -57.20 7.40
C ARG A 14 -36.67 -55.72 7.06
N THR A 15 -37.74 -54.99 7.41
CA THR A 15 -37.71 -53.54 7.34
C THR A 15 -36.68 -53.08 8.37
N ASP A 16 -35.57 -52.56 7.86
CA ASP A 16 -34.49 -52.01 8.64
C ASP A 16 -35.03 -50.83 9.45
N ARG A 17 -35.29 -51.15 10.71
CA ARG A 17 -34.76 -50.48 11.89
C ARG A 17 -34.45 -48.98 11.75
N THR A 18 -35.08 -48.28 12.69
CA THR A 18 -34.52 -47.21 13.52
C THR A 18 -34.51 -45.81 12.94
N ASP A 19 -35.51 -45.08 13.45
CA ASP A 19 -35.39 -43.77 14.05
C ASP A 19 -35.13 -42.56 13.16
N ARG A 20 -36.27 -41.97 12.79
CA ARG A 20 -36.54 -40.54 12.95
C ARG A 20 -35.99 -40.01 14.29
N THR A 21 -34.72 -39.65 14.35
CA THR A 21 -34.25 -38.64 15.30
C THR A 21 -34.53 -37.25 14.74
N GLN A 22 -35.77 -36.79 14.93
CA GLN A 22 -36.03 -35.35 15.09
C GLN A 22 -35.73 -34.99 16.54
N GLY A 23 -34.73 -34.14 16.77
CA GLY A 23 -34.45 -33.65 18.12
C GLY A 23 -33.22 -32.74 18.18
N LEU A 24 -33.49 -31.43 18.25
CA LEU A 24 -32.66 -30.41 18.88
C LEU A 24 -31.20 -30.24 18.40
N SER A 25 -30.95 -29.15 17.66
CA SER A 25 -29.82 -28.25 17.94
C SER A 25 -30.11 -26.85 17.40
N LEU A 26 -31.10 -26.20 18.00
CA LEU A 26 -31.40 -24.77 17.88
C LEU A 26 -30.46 -23.93 18.79
N VAL A 27 -29.12 -23.98 18.66
CA VAL A 27 -28.21 -23.05 19.41
C VAL A 27 -26.87 -22.74 18.69
N ALA A 28 -26.65 -23.08 17.41
CA ALA A 28 -25.35 -22.85 16.76
C ALA A 28 -25.35 -21.78 15.64
N GLY A 29 -26.35 -20.90 15.64
CA GLY A 29 -26.38 -19.73 14.76
C GLY A 29 -26.33 -18.44 15.56
N LEU A 30 -25.17 -18.03 16.10
CA LEU A 30 -24.99 -16.64 16.55
C LEU A 30 -23.53 -16.20 16.82
N LEU A 31 -22.52 -16.67 16.07
CA LEU A 31 -21.17 -16.11 16.23
C LEU A 31 -20.28 -16.23 15.00
N ALA A 32 -20.84 -16.11 13.80
CA ALA A 32 -20.08 -16.12 12.53
C ALA A 32 -20.25 -14.84 11.69
N CYS A 33 -20.88 -13.80 12.24
CA CYS A 33 -20.68 -12.44 11.75
C CYS A 33 -19.43 -11.87 12.43
N LEU A 34 -18.25 -12.40 12.08
CA LEU A 34 -17.02 -11.65 12.31
C LEU A 34 -17.15 -10.44 11.39
N MET A 35 -17.53 -9.32 12.00
CA MET A 35 -17.86 -8.05 11.36
C MET A 35 -16.77 -7.73 10.34
N MET A 36 -17.15 -7.73 9.07
CA MET A 36 -16.35 -7.21 7.98
C MET A 36 -16.29 -5.70 8.19
N THR A 37 -15.40 -5.25 9.09
CA THR A 37 -15.15 -3.83 9.30
C THR A 37 -14.72 -3.28 7.95
N PRO A 38 -15.48 -2.35 7.35
CA PRO A 38 -14.98 -1.67 6.18
C PRO A 38 -13.66 -1.03 6.62
N LEU A 39 -12.59 -1.34 5.88
CA LEU A 39 -11.37 -0.56 5.98
C LEU A 39 -11.75 0.82 5.42
N LEU A 40 -12.32 1.67 6.27
CA LEU A 40 -12.49 3.08 5.95
C LEU A 40 -11.08 3.58 5.64
N GLY A 41 -10.87 3.98 4.39
CA GLY A 41 -9.58 4.49 3.99
C GLY A 41 -9.25 5.74 4.79
N ALA A 42 -7.97 5.89 5.13
CA ALA A 42 -7.51 7.06 5.88
C ALA A 42 -7.85 8.33 5.10
N THR A 43 -8.28 9.38 5.79
CA THR A 43 -8.67 10.64 5.18
C THR A 43 -7.52 11.62 5.29
N LEU A 44 -7.12 12.28 4.20
CA LEU A 44 -6.09 13.31 4.21
C LEU A 44 -6.62 14.58 4.88
N GLU A 45 -6.07 14.96 6.04
CA GLU A 45 -6.58 16.06 6.86
C GLU A 45 -5.67 17.30 6.81
N VAL A 46 -4.36 17.11 6.79
CA VAL A 46 -3.38 18.21 6.86
C VAL A 46 -2.26 18.00 5.84
N ALA A 47 -1.82 19.10 5.25
CA ALA A 47 -0.60 19.17 4.44
C ALA A 47 0.32 20.24 5.03
N GLU A 48 1.44 19.81 5.60
CA GLU A 48 2.47 20.66 6.19
C GLU A 48 3.68 20.70 5.25
N PHE A 49 4.44 21.79 5.23
CA PHE A 49 5.63 21.89 4.40
C PHE A 49 6.68 22.81 5.01
N ALA A 50 7.95 22.46 4.80
CA ALA A 50 9.09 23.21 5.30
C ALA A 50 10.26 23.16 4.32
N SER A 51 11.05 24.23 4.29
CA SER A 51 12.34 24.26 3.59
C SER A 51 13.45 23.80 4.52
N LEU A 52 14.35 22.98 3.99
CA LEU A 52 15.56 22.50 4.67
C LEU A 52 16.82 23.08 3.99
N PRO A 53 17.99 23.02 4.66
CA PRO A 53 19.26 23.40 4.05
C PRO A 53 19.49 22.71 2.70
N GLY A 54 20.22 23.37 1.80
CA GLY A 54 20.51 22.82 0.47
C GLY A 54 19.36 22.95 -0.54
N ASN A 55 18.33 23.77 -0.28
CA ASN A 55 17.14 23.93 -1.13
C ASN A 55 16.28 22.64 -1.19
N GLN A 56 16.29 21.87 -0.12
CA GLN A 56 15.40 20.74 0.07
C GLN A 56 14.04 21.24 0.57
N VAL A 57 12.98 20.52 0.20
CA VAL A 57 11.63 20.77 0.68
C VAL A 57 11.08 19.47 1.23
N GLU A 58 10.53 19.51 2.44
CA GLU A 58 9.73 18.42 2.99
C GLU A 58 8.26 18.82 2.96
N ILE A 59 7.41 17.88 2.55
CA ILE A 59 5.95 18.00 2.55
C ILE A 59 5.43 16.79 3.32
N ASP A 60 4.74 17.04 4.43
CA ASP A 60 4.13 16.02 5.27
C ASP A 60 2.61 16.01 5.04
N LEU A 61 2.12 14.89 4.52
CA LEU A 61 0.70 14.60 4.34
C LEU A 61 0.21 13.82 5.56
N VAL A 62 -0.69 14.40 6.34
CA VAL A 62 -1.21 13.81 7.58
C VAL A 62 -2.62 13.28 7.35
N PHE A 63 -2.80 12.01 7.65
CA PHE A 63 -4.07 11.32 7.50
C PHE A 63 -4.74 11.03 8.85
N SER A 64 -6.04 10.82 8.84
CA SER A 64 -6.84 10.42 10.01
C SER A 64 -6.48 9.05 10.58
N GLY A 65 -5.77 8.23 9.79
CA GLY A 65 -5.30 6.90 10.12
C GLY A 65 -4.12 6.50 9.23
N VAL A 66 -3.66 5.26 9.34
CA VAL A 66 -2.56 4.76 8.48
C VAL A 66 -3.08 4.65 7.04
N PRO A 67 -2.55 5.43 6.08
CA PRO A 67 -2.98 5.32 4.69
C PRO A 67 -2.47 4.02 4.08
N PRO A 68 -3.18 3.45 3.10
CA PRO A 68 -2.65 2.35 2.31
C PRO A 68 -1.41 2.81 1.54
N LYS A 69 -0.60 1.82 1.10
CA LYS A 69 0.64 2.08 0.38
C LYS A 69 0.36 2.97 -0.84
N PRO A 70 1.01 4.14 -0.96
CA PRO A 70 0.82 5.00 -2.11
C PRO A 70 1.49 4.45 -3.36
N SER A 71 1.00 4.88 -4.51
CA SER A 71 1.69 4.78 -5.80
C SER A 71 1.95 6.16 -6.35
N ASP A 72 3.14 6.41 -6.87
CA ASP A 72 3.54 7.71 -7.38
C ASP A 72 4.01 7.67 -8.83
N PHE A 73 3.95 8.84 -9.48
CA PHE A 73 4.57 9.08 -10.78
C PHE A 73 4.91 10.56 -10.94
N ALA A 74 5.91 10.86 -11.77
CA ALA A 74 6.30 12.21 -12.10
C ALA A 74 6.08 12.53 -13.58
N THR A 75 5.92 13.80 -13.91
CA THR A 75 5.83 14.33 -15.28
C THR A 75 6.72 15.55 -15.39
N GLU A 76 7.29 15.82 -16.55
CA GLU A 76 8.24 16.94 -16.75
C GLU A 76 7.62 18.14 -17.49
N ASN A 77 6.58 17.92 -18.29
CA ASN A 77 5.95 18.97 -19.11
C ASN A 77 4.43 18.98 -18.92
N PRO A 78 3.91 19.68 -17.89
CA PRO A 78 4.63 20.43 -16.85
C PRO A 78 5.21 19.55 -15.73
N ALA A 79 6.18 20.09 -14.98
CA ALA A 79 6.83 19.43 -13.86
C ALA A 79 5.84 19.16 -12.70
N ARG A 80 5.57 17.89 -12.42
CA ARG A 80 4.58 17.45 -11.42
C ARG A 80 4.99 16.14 -10.78
N ILE A 81 4.67 15.97 -9.50
CA ILE A 81 4.67 14.68 -8.80
C ILE A 81 3.23 14.38 -8.40
N ALA A 82 2.69 13.24 -8.82
CA ALA A 82 1.38 12.77 -8.43
C ALA A 82 1.52 11.52 -7.56
N ILE A 83 0.79 11.50 -6.45
CA ILE A 83 0.81 10.45 -5.44
C ILE A 83 -0.64 10.02 -5.20
N ASP A 84 -0.93 8.78 -5.54
CA ASP A 84 -2.24 8.16 -5.40
C ASP A 84 -2.32 7.37 -4.10
N PHE A 85 -3.38 7.64 -3.34
CA PHE A 85 -3.74 6.95 -2.11
C PHE A 85 -5.06 6.19 -2.35
N PRO A 86 -5.01 4.86 -2.59
CA PRO A 86 -6.21 4.06 -2.87
C PRO A 86 -7.21 4.11 -1.71
N GLY A 87 -8.49 4.35 -2.00
CA GLY A 87 -9.56 4.40 -1.00
C GLY A 87 -9.47 5.52 0.04
N ALA A 88 -8.46 6.39 -0.02
CA ALA A 88 -8.31 7.51 0.89
C ALA A 88 -9.29 8.64 0.54
N GLY A 89 -9.83 9.30 1.56
CA GLY A 89 -10.63 10.54 1.40
C GLY A 89 -9.77 11.81 1.47
N ASN A 90 -10.38 12.97 1.25
CA ASN A 90 -9.74 14.28 1.27
C ASN A 90 -10.54 15.29 2.12
N GLN A 91 -9.92 15.83 3.16
CA GLN A 91 -10.44 16.89 4.03
C GLN A 91 -9.49 18.09 4.16
N LEU A 92 -8.55 18.29 3.22
CA LEU A 92 -7.67 19.48 3.22
C LEU A 92 -8.43 20.82 3.10
N GLY A 93 -9.70 20.79 2.71
CA GLY A 93 -10.60 21.95 2.69
C GLY A 93 -10.28 23.02 1.63
N ARG A 94 -9.16 22.89 0.91
CA ARG A 94 -8.71 23.85 -0.12
C ARG A 94 -8.51 23.15 -1.46
N GLN A 95 -8.96 23.80 -2.53
CA GLN A 95 -8.75 23.31 -3.90
C GLN A 95 -7.27 23.39 -4.34
N SER A 96 -6.51 24.33 -3.81
CA SER A 96 -5.07 24.49 -4.08
C SER A 96 -4.38 25.15 -2.90
N ILE A 97 -3.24 24.60 -2.51
CA ILE A 97 -2.39 25.06 -1.41
C ILE A 97 -1.09 25.59 -2.01
N PRO A 98 -0.84 26.91 -1.99
CA PRO A 98 0.44 27.44 -2.43
C PRO A 98 1.54 27.01 -1.45
N ILE A 99 2.66 26.53 -1.99
CA ILE A 99 3.85 26.16 -1.20
C ILE A 99 4.91 27.23 -1.38
N GLY A 100 5.36 27.45 -2.62
CA GLY A 100 6.32 28.50 -2.96
C GLY A 100 7.70 28.34 -2.29
N LEU A 101 8.13 27.11 -2.01
CA LEU A 101 9.42 26.80 -1.38
C LEU A 101 10.26 25.95 -2.33
N GLY A 102 11.52 26.34 -2.55
CA GLY A 102 12.42 25.62 -3.44
C GLY A 102 11.81 25.36 -4.82
N VAL A 103 11.75 24.08 -5.21
CA VAL A 103 11.10 23.64 -6.47
C VAL A 103 9.60 23.37 -6.32
N ALA A 104 9.06 23.34 -5.09
CA ALA A 104 7.63 23.09 -4.84
C ALA A 104 6.82 24.37 -5.04
N HIS A 105 5.97 24.38 -6.06
CA HIS A 105 5.12 25.51 -6.39
C HIS A 105 3.79 25.46 -5.61
N SER A 106 3.02 24.39 -5.77
CA SER A 106 1.72 24.22 -5.10
C SER A 106 1.33 22.76 -4.92
N LEU A 107 0.37 22.50 -4.04
CA LEU A 107 -0.22 21.19 -3.81
C LEU A 107 -1.72 21.22 -4.03
N VAL A 108 -2.24 20.17 -4.66
CA VAL A 108 -3.68 19.93 -4.86
C VAL A 108 -3.98 18.50 -4.46
N ALA A 109 -5.11 18.26 -3.80
CA ALA A 109 -5.62 16.90 -3.57
C ALA A 109 -6.98 16.75 -4.26
N ILE A 110 -7.10 15.71 -5.08
CA ILE A 110 -8.30 15.39 -5.86
C ILE A 110 -8.80 14.04 -5.37
N GLU A 111 -9.99 14.03 -4.78
CA GLU A 111 -10.66 12.80 -4.39
C GLU A 111 -11.52 12.29 -5.54
N ALA A 112 -11.36 11.00 -5.86
CA ALA A 112 -12.21 10.24 -6.77
C ALA A 112 -12.76 9.01 -6.03
N SER A 113 -13.71 8.30 -6.65
CA SER A 113 -14.40 7.18 -5.99
C SER A 113 -13.48 6.04 -5.53
N ASP A 114 -12.31 5.86 -6.13
CA ASP A 114 -11.38 4.77 -5.84
C ASP A 114 -10.07 5.22 -5.17
N ARG A 115 -9.75 6.52 -5.15
CA ARG A 115 -8.48 7.06 -4.62
C ARG A 115 -8.53 8.56 -4.39
N THR A 116 -7.64 9.04 -3.53
CA THR A 116 -7.23 10.45 -3.48
C THR A 116 -5.89 10.61 -4.19
N ARG A 117 -5.81 11.48 -5.20
CA ARG A 117 -4.59 11.87 -5.89
C ARG A 117 -4.09 13.20 -5.37
N VAL A 118 -2.93 13.20 -4.72
CA VAL A 118 -2.20 14.42 -4.35
C VAL A 118 -1.24 14.78 -5.47
N VAL A 119 -1.33 16.00 -5.98
CA VAL A 119 -0.47 16.53 -7.03
C VAL A 119 0.34 17.68 -6.46
N ILE A 120 1.66 17.54 -6.48
CA ILE A 120 2.61 18.60 -6.17
C ILE A 120 3.08 19.18 -7.50
N ASN A 121 2.69 20.42 -7.79
CA ASN A 121 3.18 21.16 -8.94
C ASN A 121 4.57 21.72 -8.61
N LEU A 122 5.48 21.59 -9.55
CA LEU A 122 6.87 22.03 -9.38
C LEU A 122 7.20 23.16 -10.36
N THR A 123 8.20 23.96 -10.02
CA THR A 123 8.79 24.94 -10.95
C THR A 123 9.76 24.28 -11.93
N ASP A 124 10.44 23.22 -11.51
CA ASP A 124 11.33 22.39 -12.33
C ASP A 124 11.33 20.94 -11.81
N SER A 125 11.79 20.00 -12.64
CA SER A 125 11.90 18.58 -12.25
C SER A 125 12.95 18.42 -11.16
N ALA A 126 12.67 17.57 -10.17
CA ALA A 126 13.58 17.34 -9.05
C ALA A 126 13.53 15.88 -8.56
N PRO A 127 14.66 15.30 -8.14
CA PRO A 127 14.67 14.05 -7.39
C PRO A 127 13.79 14.15 -6.15
N TYR A 128 13.05 13.09 -5.84
CA TYR A 128 12.20 13.03 -4.66
C TYR A 128 12.22 11.65 -4.00
N THR A 129 11.81 11.61 -2.75
CA THR A 129 11.55 10.36 -2.01
C THR A 129 10.23 10.45 -1.28
N ILE A 130 9.56 9.31 -1.11
CA ILE A 130 8.31 9.20 -0.36
C ILE A 130 8.50 8.16 0.75
N LYS A 131 8.14 8.52 1.98
CA LYS A 131 8.19 7.63 3.15
C LYS A 131 6.87 7.68 3.90
N THR A 132 6.40 6.53 4.36
CA THR A 132 5.18 6.41 5.17
C THR A 132 5.56 6.01 6.59
N GLU A 133 5.17 6.83 7.56
CA GLU A 133 5.46 6.66 8.98
C GLU A 133 4.16 6.86 9.77
N GLY A 134 3.53 5.76 10.19
CA GLY A 134 2.23 5.79 10.85
C GLY A 134 1.15 6.39 9.93
N ASN A 135 0.50 7.45 10.37
CA ASN A 135 -0.51 8.18 9.61
C ASN A 135 0.06 9.33 8.76
N ARG A 136 1.38 9.43 8.65
CA ARG A 136 2.07 10.50 7.93
C ARG A 136 2.76 9.96 6.69
N VAL A 137 2.62 10.65 5.58
CA VAL A 137 3.36 10.38 4.34
C VAL A 137 4.21 11.60 4.02
N ARG A 138 5.52 11.42 4.14
CA ARG A 138 6.52 12.45 3.88
C ARG A 138 7.00 12.38 2.45
N VAL A 139 7.01 13.52 1.77
CA VAL A 139 7.62 13.72 0.46
C VAL A 139 8.80 14.67 0.62
N ALA A 140 10.00 14.20 0.33
CA ALA A 140 11.21 15.03 0.36
C ALA A 140 11.70 15.29 -1.06
N LEU A 141 11.84 16.57 -1.43
CA LEU A 141 12.32 17.04 -2.73
C LEU A 141 13.78 17.49 -2.61
N ASN A 142 14.64 17.08 -3.54
CA ASN A 142 16.10 17.27 -3.48
C ASN A 142 16.79 16.72 -2.22
N PRO A 143 16.45 15.52 -1.69
CA PRO A 143 17.02 15.02 -0.43
C PRO A 143 18.54 14.82 -0.49
N GLU A 144 19.08 14.49 -1.67
CA GLU A 144 20.52 14.24 -1.86
C GLU A 144 21.37 15.53 -1.86
N ARG A 145 20.76 16.71 -2.04
CA ARG A 145 21.51 17.97 -2.03
C ARG A 145 22.06 18.32 -0.65
N ALA A 146 21.46 17.77 0.42
CA ALA A 146 22.00 17.83 1.77
C ALA A 146 23.13 16.82 2.01
N ALA A 147 23.22 15.76 1.21
CA ALA A 147 24.13 14.62 1.40
C ALA A 147 25.34 14.61 0.47
N ALA A 148 25.60 15.69 -0.28
CA ALA A 148 26.81 15.83 -1.09
C ALA A 148 28.06 16.00 -0.20
N VAL A 149 28.47 14.90 0.44
CA VAL A 149 29.83 14.68 0.91
C VAL A 149 30.68 14.45 -0.34
N PRO A 150 31.85 15.10 -0.51
CA PRO A 150 32.71 14.86 -1.66
C PRO A 150 33.08 13.38 -1.70
N GLN A 151 32.59 12.64 -2.68
CA GLN A 151 33.15 11.34 -2.99
C GLN A 151 34.57 11.58 -3.52
N ALA A 152 35.56 11.24 -2.69
CA ALA A 152 36.94 11.21 -3.13
C ALA A 152 37.03 10.21 -4.31
N PRO A 153 37.66 10.60 -5.43
CA PRO A 153 37.78 9.71 -6.58
C PRO A 153 38.54 8.45 -6.15
N SER A 154 37.89 7.29 -6.29
CA SER A 154 38.55 6.00 -6.16
C SER A 154 39.66 5.94 -7.22
N ARG A 155 40.91 6.05 -6.76
CA ARG A 155 42.08 5.84 -7.61
C ARG A 155 42.05 4.39 -8.10
N THR A 156 41.73 4.20 -9.38
CA THR A 156 41.98 2.95 -10.09
C THR A 156 43.48 2.72 -10.11
N THR A 157 43.98 1.92 -9.17
CA THR A 157 45.36 1.44 -9.17
C THR A 157 45.52 0.52 -10.38
N GLY A 158 46.04 1.07 -11.47
CA GLY A 158 46.40 0.30 -12.66
C GLY A 158 47.49 -0.71 -12.32
N PHE A 159 47.15 -1.99 -12.30
CA PHE A 159 48.14 -3.07 -12.34
C PHE A 159 48.46 -3.36 -13.81
N GLY A 160 49.49 -2.70 -14.33
CA GLY A 160 50.15 -3.12 -15.56
C GLY A 160 51.13 -4.25 -15.25
N PRO A 161 51.03 -5.45 -15.84
CA PRO A 161 52.08 -6.44 -15.70
C PRO A 161 53.30 -6.01 -16.51
N ALA A 162 54.44 -5.89 -15.81
CA ALA A 162 55.74 -5.59 -16.38
C ALA A 162 56.13 -6.65 -17.42
N ARG A 163 56.36 -6.20 -18.66
CA ARG A 163 56.97 -7.02 -19.72
C ARG A 163 58.44 -7.25 -19.38
N SER A 164 58.78 -8.45 -18.93
CA SER A 164 60.18 -8.90 -18.79
C SER A 164 60.82 -9.06 -20.17
N THR A 165 61.59 -8.07 -20.60
CA THR A 165 62.58 -8.24 -21.67
C THR A 165 63.91 -8.65 -21.04
N ARG A 166 64.31 -9.93 -21.18
CA ARG A 166 65.70 -10.34 -20.98
C ARG A 166 66.30 -10.68 -22.33
N SER A 167 67.14 -9.76 -22.79
CA SER A 167 67.96 -9.85 -23.99
C SER A 167 69.21 -10.72 -23.73
N ALA A 168 69.54 -11.54 -24.73
CA ALA A 168 70.86 -11.99 -25.18
C ALA A 168 71.91 -12.49 -24.17
N ARG A 169 72.36 -13.74 -24.37
CA ARG A 169 73.71 -14.05 -24.86
C ARG A 169 73.72 -15.39 -25.59
#